data_AF-A0AAJ0F645-F1
#
_entry.id   AF-A0AAJ0F645-F1
#
_cell.length_a   1.000
_cell.length_b   1.000
_cell.length_c   1.000
_cell.angle_alpha   90.00
_cell.angle_beta   90.00
_cell.angle_gamma   90.00
#
_symmetry.space_group_name_H-M   'P 1'
#
loop_
_entity.id
_entity.type
_entity.pdbx_description
1 polymer ?
#
loop_
_entity_poly.entity_id
_entity_poly.type
_entity_poly.pdbx_seq_one_letter_code
_entity_poly.pdbx_strand_id
1 'polypeptide(L)'
;MSITRTPLHFLAPHLLPLVLLIAGRTVLAYTVFEPECTQPKEPVNFVSTPHSRGTLEILWSSLFTIFACTWTIQHPNVPEQRDGRYPGWKGDVRWGLYRTFQSLKLAVATILAPEIVIFIAWYDLATARAICRELDRFVREDGVPWSPAHGHYAVMGGFVLRVKKKDDSGPGRPYHLTGPDLVYLRGAGHLDRLPHITLEELGDKSKSDPVLKALALGQIVWSVAQIVVRALHHLSISLLELSVFAFAACAVVVYVLYWNKPKQVNTATTVHVYQDEIPAAVLHRFQPASSIVWRTFIGSSAHRRATKFRGQPIGTLSYSEHYESRSTTLMLLLLGTVLFGGIHVAGWNFSFPTPQERILWRCASVYTTAVFLLVLLAEIVEHYVLECLGVQVLEGIRGFDYISTSILVVIYILARLVILVETFRTLGYLPSDAFVSTSVASIPHFS
;
A
#
# COMPACT_ATOMS: atom_id res chain seq x y z
N MET A 1 43.57 15.16 12.88
CA MET A 1 42.32 15.42 13.63
C MET A 1 41.26 14.45 13.13
N SER A 2 41.02 13.41 13.92
CA SER A 2 40.21 12.24 13.59
C SER A 2 38.72 12.56 13.74
N ILE A 3 37.94 12.33 12.68
CA ILE A 3 36.48 12.43 12.68
C ILE A 3 35.93 11.06 13.05
N THR A 4 35.39 10.96 14.26
CA THR A 4 34.71 9.77 14.78
C THR A 4 33.41 9.53 14.01
N ARG A 5 33.37 8.44 13.23
CA ARG A 5 32.14 7.85 12.70
C ARG A 5 31.47 7.03 13.80
N THR A 6 30.28 7.43 14.24
CA THR A 6 29.42 6.60 15.09
C THR A 6 28.64 5.59 14.22
N PRO A 7 28.65 4.28 14.54
CA PRO A 7 27.92 3.28 13.77
C PRO A 7 26.47 3.12 14.25
N LEU A 8 25.51 3.29 13.34
CA LEU A 8 24.12 2.84 13.47
C LEU A 8 24.09 1.31 13.24
N HIS A 9 24.48 0.53 14.23
CA HIS A 9 24.43 -0.94 14.18
C HIS A 9 24.13 -1.52 15.57
N PHE A 10 23.00 -1.18 16.18
CA PHE A 10 22.52 -1.90 17.37
C PHE A 10 21.00 -1.83 17.41
N LEU A 11 20.35 -2.87 16.85
CA LEU A 11 19.02 -3.41 17.24
C LEU A 11 18.49 -4.47 16.26
N ALA A 12 19.15 -4.74 15.14
CA ALA A 12 18.70 -5.73 14.15
C ALA A 12 19.11 -7.21 14.37
N PRO A 13 20.12 -7.62 15.17
CA PRO A 13 20.60 -9.00 15.10
C PRO A 13 19.89 -10.00 16.04
N HIS A 14 18.97 -9.56 16.91
CA HIS A 14 18.38 -10.43 17.94
C HIS A 14 16.95 -10.91 17.65
N LEU A 15 16.26 -10.35 16.65
CA LEU A 15 14.91 -10.80 16.26
C LEU A 15 14.93 -11.90 15.19
N LEU A 16 15.94 -11.89 14.30
CA LEU A 16 16.13 -12.92 13.27
C LEU A 16 16.37 -14.33 13.86
N PRO A 17 17.17 -14.51 14.92
CA PRO A 17 17.41 -15.82 15.51
C PRO A 17 16.15 -16.41 16.17
N LEU A 18 15.25 -15.58 16.70
CA LEU A 18 14.00 -16.05 17.32
C LEU A 18 13.01 -16.56 16.27
N VAL A 19 12.88 -15.84 15.14
CA VAL A 19 12.07 -16.27 13.98
C VAL A 19 12.67 -17.53 13.34
N LEU A 20 14.00 -17.63 13.26
CA LEU A 20 14.70 -18.80 12.75
C LEU A 20 14.69 -19.99 13.73
N LEU A 21 14.63 -19.76 15.05
CA LEU A 21 14.49 -20.81 16.08
C LEU A 21 13.09 -21.43 16.07
N ILE A 22 12.06 -20.63 15.78
CA ILE A 22 10.69 -21.12 15.60
C ILE A 22 10.56 -21.88 14.26
N ALA A 23 11.22 -21.41 13.20
CA ALA A 23 11.27 -22.12 11.92
C ALA A 23 12.15 -23.39 11.94
N GLY A 24 13.15 -23.46 12.82
CA GLY A 24 14.20 -24.50 12.82
C GLY A 24 13.84 -25.80 13.55
N ARG A 25 12.71 -25.86 14.26
CA ARG A 25 12.23 -27.10 14.89
C ARG A 25 11.00 -27.64 14.16
N THR A 26 11.23 -28.33 13.04
CA THR A 26 10.41 -29.45 12.54
C THR A 26 11.03 -30.02 11.26
N VAL A 27 12.00 -30.91 11.40
CA VAL A 27 12.21 -31.99 10.42
C VAL A 27 11.76 -33.26 11.13
N LEU A 28 10.52 -33.67 10.92
CA LEU A 28 10.00 -34.97 11.34
C LEU A 28 8.82 -35.35 10.43
N ALA A 29 9.10 -36.30 9.53
CA ALA A 29 8.18 -37.13 8.74
C ALA A 29 6.94 -36.42 8.13
N TYR A 30 7.06 -35.98 6.88
CA TYR A 30 5.87 -35.67 6.08
C TYR A 30 5.18 -36.99 5.72
N THR A 31 3.88 -37.09 6.00
CA THR A 31 3.05 -38.17 5.45
C THR A 31 2.49 -37.68 4.11
N VAL A 32 2.73 -38.44 3.04
CA VAL A 32 2.19 -38.13 1.71
C VAL A 32 0.99 -39.03 1.46
N PHE A 33 -0.12 -38.44 1.06
CA PHE A 33 -1.25 -39.17 0.50
C PHE A 33 -1.26 -38.94 -1.01
N GLU A 34 -1.10 -40.02 -1.77
CA GLU A 34 -1.23 -40.00 -3.24
C GLU A 34 -2.65 -40.46 -3.60
N PRO A 35 -3.49 -39.60 -4.21
CA PRO A 35 -4.84 -40.00 -4.59
C PRO A 35 -4.80 -41.00 -5.74
N GLU A 36 -5.43 -42.16 -5.55
CA GLU A 36 -5.60 -43.16 -6.61
C GLU A 36 -6.57 -42.64 -7.69
N CYS A 37 -6.04 -42.13 -8.81
CA CYS A 37 -6.86 -41.72 -9.97
C CYS A 37 -6.96 -42.87 -10.97
N THR A 38 -8.10 -43.58 -10.99
CA THR A 38 -8.37 -44.59 -12.03
C THR A 38 -8.71 -43.91 -13.35
N GLN A 39 -7.90 -44.14 -14.38
CA GLN A 39 -8.22 -43.71 -15.74
C GLN A 39 -9.43 -44.50 -16.29
N PRO A 40 -10.35 -43.85 -17.01
CA PRO A 40 -11.49 -44.55 -17.62
C PRO A 40 -10.97 -45.57 -18.64
N LYS A 41 -11.41 -46.83 -18.51
CA LYS A 41 -11.03 -47.93 -19.42
C LYS A 41 -11.82 -47.90 -20.72
N GLU A 42 -12.96 -47.23 -20.72
CA GLU A 42 -13.85 -47.05 -21.88
C GLU A 42 -13.79 -45.59 -22.36
N PRO A 43 -14.02 -45.34 -23.66
CA PRO A 43 -14.08 -43.98 -24.18
C PRO A 43 -15.25 -43.22 -23.55
N VAL A 44 -14.93 -42.14 -22.82
CA VAL A 44 -15.91 -41.26 -22.19
C VAL A 44 -15.79 -39.84 -22.77
N ASN A 45 -16.92 -39.16 -22.95
CA ASN A 45 -16.97 -37.82 -23.56
C ASN A 45 -16.53 -36.70 -22.61
N PHE A 46 -16.58 -36.93 -21.30
CA PHE A 46 -16.24 -35.95 -20.28
C PHE A 46 -15.73 -36.67 -19.02
N VAL A 47 -14.63 -36.19 -18.46
CA VAL A 47 -14.08 -36.67 -17.19
C VAL A 47 -14.00 -35.49 -16.24
N SER A 48 -14.69 -35.57 -15.11
CA SER A 48 -14.65 -34.53 -14.08
C SER A 48 -13.30 -34.51 -13.35
N THR A 49 -12.93 -33.35 -12.83
CA THR A 49 -11.78 -33.21 -11.93
C THR A 49 -11.96 -34.06 -10.67
N PRO A 50 -10.89 -34.61 -10.08
CA PRO A 50 -10.98 -35.36 -8.82
C PRO A 50 -11.62 -34.55 -7.69
N HIS A 51 -12.31 -35.24 -6.77
CA HIS A 51 -12.90 -34.63 -5.56
C HIS A 51 -11.85 -34.24 -4.49
N SER A 52 -10.58 -34.17 -4.88
CA SER A 52 -9.45 -33.84 -4.02
C SER A 52 -8.68 -32.66 -4.59
N ARG A 53 -8.14 -31.80 -3.72
CA ARG A 53 -7.21 -30.73 -4.07
C ARG A 53 -5.89 -30.91 -3.32
N GLY A 54 -4.78 -30.56 -3.96
CA GLY A 54 -3.45 -30.75 -3.37
C GLY A 54 -2.98 -29.56 -2.53
N THR A 55 -2.06 -29.79 -1.58
CA THR A 55 -1.44 -28.71 -0.79
C THR A 55 -0.78 -27.63 -1.66
N LEU A 56 -0.09 -28.05 -2.74
CA LEU A 56 0.54 -27.12 -3.68
C LEU A 56 -0.48 -26.29 -4.47
N GLU A 57 -1.66 -26.85 -4.76
CA GLU A 57 -2.75 -26.13 -5.40
C GLU A 57 -3.29 -25.02 -4.47
N ILE A 58 -3.47 -25.34 -3.18
CA ILE A 58 -3.83 -24.33 -2.16
C ILE A 58 -2.77 -23.23 -2.10
N LEU A 59 -1.49 -23.62 -2.07
CA LEU A 59 -0.36 -22.70 -2.00
C LEU A 59 -0.31 -21.76 -3.21
N TRP A 60 -0.25 -22.31 -4.43
CA TRP A 60 -0.08 -21.52 -5.65
C TRP A 60 -1.27 -20.64 -5.94
N SER A 61 -2.49 -21.18 -5.82
CA SER A 61 -3.70 -20.39 -6.00
C SER A 61 -3.76 -19.21 -5.03
N SER A 62 -3.42 -19.44 -3.76
CA SER A 62 -3.43 -18.38 -2.76
C SER A 62 -2.31 -17.36 -2.96
N LEU A 63 -1.09 -17.81 -3.28
CA LEU A 63 0.04 -16.92 -3.55
C LEU A 63 -0.22 -16.04 -4.77
N PHE A 64 -0.75 -16.62 -5.85
CA PHE A 64 -1.10 -15.87 -7.05
C PHE A 64 -2.22 -14.87 -6.76
N THR A 65 -3.20 -15.23 -5.92
CA THR A 65 -4.27 -14.31 -5.52
C THR A 65 -3.77 -13.18 -4.61
N ILE A 66 -2.90 -13.47 -3.64
CA ILE A 66 -2.26 -12.42 -2.82
C ILE A 66 -1.41 -11.49 -3.70
N PHE A 67 -0.65 -12.05 -4.63
CA PHE A 67 0.10 -11.27 -5.61
C PHE A 67 -0.83 -10.41 -6.46
N ALA A 68 -1.93 -10.97 -6.99
CA ALA A 68 -2.93 -10.23 -7.73
C ALA A 68 -3.51 -9.08 -6.88
N CYS A 69 -4.02 -9.36 -5.68
CA CYS A 69 -4.57 -8.35 -4.76
C CYS A 69 -3.59 -7.24 -4.42
N THR A 70 -2.29 -7.53 -4.28
CA THR A 70 -1.29 -6.55 -3.85
C THR A 70 -0.62 -5.82 -5.01
N TRP A 71 -0.53 -6.43 -6.20
CA TRP A 71 0.09 -5.85 -7.38
C TRP A 71 -0.89 -5.01 -8.19
N THR A 72 -2.12 -5.50 -8.38
CA THR A 72 -3.07 -4.91 -9.32
C THR A 72 -3.75 -3.64 -8.79
N ILE A 73 -3.84 -3.50 -7.47
CA ILE A 73 -4.39 -2.30 -6.82
C ILE A 73 -3.42 -1.11 -6.83
N GLN A 74 -2.16 -1.31 -7.18
CA GLN A 74 -1.15 -0.25 -7.12
C GLN A 74 -1.38 0.80 -8.20
N HIS A 75 -1.49 2.05 -7.77
CA HIS A 75 -1.52 3.24 -8.61
C HIS A 75 -0.37 4.17 -8.17
N PRO A 76 0.89 3.78 -8.47
CA PRO A 76 2.06 4.52 -8.01
C PRO A 76 2.05 5.95 -8.57
N ASN A 77 2.49 6.91 -7.76
CA ASN A 77 2.61 8.31 -8.15
C ASN A 77 3.66 8.49 -9.26
N VAL A 78 3.64 9.65 -9.91
CA VAL A 78 4.48 9.89 -11.09
C VAL A 78 5.96 9.79 -10.70
N PRO A 79 6.72 8.87 -11.33
CA PRO A 79 8.11 8.65 -10.96
C PRO A 79 9.01 9.81 -11.43
N GLU A 80 10.25 9.82 -10.94
CA GLU A 80 11.28 10.74 -11.43
C GLU A 80 11.36 10.69 -12.97
N GLN A 81 11.47 11.85 -13.59
CA GLN A 81 11.61 11.93 -15.04
C GLN A 81 13.06 11.65 -15.43
N ARG A 82 13.25 10.65 -16.30
CA ARG A 82 14.59 10.27 -16.79
C ARG A 82 15.23 11.40 -17.58
N ASP A 83 14.43 12.17 -18.34
CA ASP A 83 14.87 13.36 -19.12
C ASP A 83 16.16 13.10 -19.92
N GLY A 84 16.25 11.94 -20.57
CA GLY A 84 17.42 11.54 -21.36
C GLY A 84 18.65 11.09 -20.56
N ARG A 85 18.60 11.05 -19.22
CA ARG A 85 19.69 10.51 -18.39
C ARG A 85 19.93 9.03 -18.70
N TYR A 86 21.21 8.67 -18.84
CA TYR A 86 21.69 7.32 -19.16
C TYR A 86 21.11 6.77 -20.48
N PRO A 87 21.42 7.37 -21.64
CA PRO A 87 20.95 6.85 -22.92
C PRO A 87 21.51 5.44 -23.20
N GLY A 88 20.76 4.63 -23.96
CA GLY A 88 21.15 3.29 -24.40
C GLY A 88 20.52 2.15 -23.60
N TRP A 89 20.62 0.93 -24.15
CA TRP A 89 19.90 -0.25 -23.67
C TRP A 89 20.17 -0.60 -22.20
N LYS A 90 21.42 -0.43 -21.73
CA LYS A 90 21.80 -0.66 -20.32
C LYS A 90 21.08 0.31 -19.39
N GLY A 91 20.89 1.56 -19.83
CA GLY A 91 20.13 2.57 -19.11
C GLY A 91 18.65 2.22 -19.05
N ASP A 92 18.08 1.71 -20.16
CA ASP A 92 16.69 1.28 -20.23
C ASP A 92 16.40 0.13 -19.27
N VAL A 93 17.27 -0.89 -19.27
CA VAL A 93 17.16 -2.04 -18.36
C VAL A 93 17.30 -1.62 -16.91
N ARG A 94 18.33 -0.80 -16.57
CA ARG A 94 18.53 -0.31 -15.21
C ARG A 94 17.32 0.49 -14.71
N TRP A 95 16.76 1.31 -15.58
CA TRP A 95 15.60 2.14 -15.25
C TRP A 95 14.32 1.31 -15.10
N GLY A 96 14.12 0.31 -15.97
CA GLY A 96 13.06 -0.69 -15.84
C GLY A 96 13.14 -1.45 -14.52
N LEU A 97 14.33 -1.98 -14.19
CA LEU A 97 14.56 -2.69 -12.92
C LEU A 97 14.30 -1.80 -11.71
N TYR A 98 14.75 -0.54 -11.73
CA TYR A 98 14.47 0.41 -10.66
C TYR A 98 12.96 0.59 -10.45
N ARG A 99 12.17 0.72 -11.52
CA ARG A 99 10.70 0.85 -11.45
C ARG A 99 10.03 -0.41 -10.91
N THR A 100 10.43 -1.58 -11.41
CA THR A 100 9.92 -2.86 -10.92
C THR A 100 10.23 -3.03 -9.43
N PHE A 101 11.44 -2.65 -8.99
CA PHE A 101 11.83 -2.70 -7.59
C PHE A 101 11.01 -1.75 -6.70
N GLN A 102 10.65 -0.54 -7.18
CA GLN A 102 9.74 0.34 -6.45
C GLN A 102 8.33 -0.25 -6.32
N SER A 103 7.82 -0.88 -7.37
CA SER A 103 6.50 -1.54 -7.34
C SER A 103 6.51 -2.77 -6.42
N LEU A 104 7.60 -3.53 -6.40
CA LEU A 104 7.79 -4.65 -5.48
C LEU A 104 7.85 -4.19 -4.02
N LYS A 105 8.55 -3.09 -3.73
CA LYS A 105 8.55 -2.49 -2.38
C LYS A 105 7.14 -2.13 -1.93
N LEU A 106 6.34 -1.54 -2.81
CA LEU A 106 4.95 -1.20 -2.51
C LEU A 106 4.09 -2.46 -2.30
N ALA A 107 4.30 -3.53 -3.08
CA ALA A 107 3.63 -4.81 -2.89
C ALA A 107 3.94 -5.40 -1.50
N VAL A 108 5.23 -5.46 -1.14
CA VAL A 108 5.67 -5.96 0.18
C VAL A 108 5.15 -5.08 1.31
N ALA A 109 5.16 -3.75 1.15
CA ALA A 109 4.56 -2.84 2.12
C ALA A 109 3.05 -3.09 2.27
N THR A 110 2.34 -3.40 1.18
CA THR A 110 0.91 -3.75 1.20
C THR A 110 0.68 -5.07 1.94
N ILE A 111 1.56 -6.06 1.77
CA ILE A 111 1.46 -7.34 2.51
C ILE A 111 1.64 -7.09 4.01
N LEU A 112 2.59 -6.24 4.41
CA LEU A 112 2.85 -5.95 5.82
C LEU A 112 1.81 -5.02 6.46
N ALA A 113 1.28 -4.04 5.71
CA ALA A 113 0.40 -3.00 6.23
C ALA A 113 -0.64 -2.56 5.17
N PRO A 114 -1.62 -3.42 4.82
CA PRO A 114 -2.62 -3.11 3.80
C PRO A 114 -3.52 -1.93 4.17
N GLU A 115 -3.75 -1.68 5.47
CA GLU A 115 -4.48 -0.52 5.99
C GLU A 115 -3.86 0.81 5.61
N ILE A 116 -2.53 0.90 5.50
CA ILE A 116 -1.84 2.11 5.05
C ILE A 116 -2.20 2.41 3.61
N VAL A 117 -2.32 1.38 2.77
CA VAL A 117 -2.69 1.56 1.36
C VAL A 117 -4.14 2.02 1.20
N ILE A 118 -5.05 1.48 2.03
CA ILE A 118 -6.44 1.96 2.09
C ILE A 118 -6.49 3.42 2.48
N PHE A 119 -5.76 3.81 3.54
CA PHE A 119 -5.67 5.20 3.97
C PHE A 119 -5.15 6.11 2.84
N ILE A 120 -4.05 5.74 2.18
CA ILE A 120 -3.48 6.53 1.09
C ILE A 120 -4.49 6.65 -0.05
N ALA A 121 -5.21 5.57 -0.37
CA ALA A 121 -6.22 5.61 -1.42
C ALA A 121 -7.38 6.56 -1.10
N TRP A 122 -7.82 6.56 0.15
CA TRP A 122 -8.82 7.52 0.63
C TRP A 122 -8.29 8.95 0.58
N TYR A 123 -7.09 9.18 1.13
CA TYR A 123 -6.44 10.48 1.15
C TYR A 123 -6.34 11.09 -0.25
N ASP A 124 -5.87 10.29 -1.22
CA ASP A 124 -5.71 10.74 -2.60
C ASP A 124 -7.05 11.15 -3.21
N LEU A 125 -8.13 10.39 -2.94
CA LEU A 125 -9.47 10.71 -3.45
C LEU A 125 -10.05 11.95 -2.78
N ALA A 126 -9.94 12.05 -1.45
CA ALA A 126 -10.41 13.21 -0.69
C ALA A 126 -9.68 14.49 -1.13
N THR A 127 -8.36 14.41 -1.27
CA THR A 127 -7.51 15.52 -1.71
C THR A 127 -7.77 15.90 -3.15
N ALA A 128 -7.89 14.93 -4.06
CA ALA A 128 -8.25 15.19 -5.46
C ALA A 128 -9.57 15.95 -5.57
N ARG A 129 -10.58 15.56 -4.78
CA ARG A 129 -11.88 16.24 -4.72
C ARG A 129 -11.77 17.64 -4.11
N ALA A 130 -10.98 17.81 -3.05
CA ALA A 130 -10.75 19.11 -2.42
C ALA A 130 -10.09 20.09 -3.40
N ILE A 131 -9.04 19.67 -4.11
CA ILE A 131 -8.36 20.48 -5.15
C ILE A 131 -9.35 20.85 -6.25
N CYS A 132 -10.15 19.90 -6.75
CA CYS A 132 -11.14 20.21 -7.78
C CYS A 132 -12.17 21.24 -7.31
N ARG A 133 -12.59 21.21 -6.04
CA ARG A 133 -13.51 22.20 -5.46
C ARG A 133 -12.86 23.58 -5.36
N GLU A 134 -11.60 23.65 -4.92
CA GLU A 134 -10.87 24.91 -4.83
C GLU A 134 -10.59 25.53 -6.20
N LEU A 135 -10.34 24.69 -7.21
CA LEU A 135 -10.11 25.14 -8.58
C LEU A 135 -11.39 25.37 -9.38
N ASP A 136 -12.58 25.00 -8.89
CA ASP A 136 -13.85 25.06 -9.63
C ASP A 136 -14.16 26.47 -10.18
N ARG A 137 -13.80 27.51 -9.43
CA ARG A 137 -13.90 28.90 -9.89
C ARG A 137 -12.99 29.16 -11.10
N PHE A 138 -11.71 28.79 -11.01
CA PHE A 138 -10.72 28.99 -12.07
C PHE A 138 -11.01 28.13 -13.30
N VAL A 139 -11.54 26.92 -13.10
CA VAL A 139 -12.02 26.02 -14.16
C VAL A 139 -13.09 26.70 -15.01
N ARG A 140 -14.06 27.38 -14.37
CA ARG A 140 -15.10 28.15 -15.08
C ARG A 140 -14.55 29.39 -15.78
N GLU A 141 -13.64 30.12 -15.13
CA GLU A 141 -13.00 31.32 -15.70
C GLU A 141 -12.12 30.99 -16.92
N ASP A 142 -11.35 29.91 -16.84
CA ASP A 142 -10.38 29.51 -17.86
C ASP A 142 -11.01 28.66 -18.98
N GLY A 143 -12.22 28.12 -18.76
CA GLY A 143 -12.91 27.23 -19.70
C GLY A 143 -12.24 25.85 -19.85
N VAL A 144 -11.53 25.39 -18.82
CA VAL A 144 -10.75 24.13 -18.86
C VAL A 144 -11.40 23.10 -17.93
N PRO A 145 -12.14 22.10 -18.45
CA PRO A 145 -12.90 21.17 -17.62
C PRO A 145 -11.96 20.28 -16.79
N TRP A 146 -12.12 20.33 -15.47
CA TRP A 146 -11.42 19.44 -14.55
C TRP A 146 -12.37 18.41 -13.95
N SER A 147 -11.89 17.18 -13.86
CA SER A 147 -12.60 16.03 -13.28
C SER A 147 -11.80 15.46 -12.11
N PRO A 148 -12.36 14.55 -11.29
CA PRO A 148 -11.61 13.88 -10.23
C PRO A 148 -10.32 13.20 -10.69
N ALA A 149 -10.24 12.77 -11.96
CA ALA A 149 -9.02 12.21 -12.55
C ALA A 149 -7.90 13.25 -12.66
N HIS A 150 -8.22 14.51 -12.98
CA HIS A 150 -7.27 15.63 -13.01
C HIS A 150 -6.78 15.97 -11.60
N GLY A 151 -7.69 15.97 -10.62
CA GLY A 151 -7.33 16.11 -9.21
C GLY A 151 -6.36 15.00 -8.75
N HIS A 152 -6.64 13.74 -9.09
CA HIS A 152 -5.72 12.64 -8.81
C HIS A 152 -4.37 12.81 -9.50
N TYR A 153 -4.36 13.24 -10.76
CA TYR A 153 -3.12 13.49 -11.49
C TYR A 153 -2.28 14.60 -10.83
N ALA A 154 -2.92 15.65 -10.30
CA ALA A 154 -2.25 16.67 -9.51
C ALA A 154 -1.64 16.11 -8.21
N VAL A 155 -2.41 15.31 -7.45
CA VAL A 155 -1.93 14.65 -6.22
C VAL A 155 -0.74 13.74 -6.48
N MET A 156 -0.74 13.03 -7.61
CA MET A 156 0.36 12.15 -8.02
C MET A 156 1.66 12.88 -8.41
N GLY A 157 1.68 14.22 -8.38
CA GLY A 157 2.82 15.01 -8.86
C GLY A 157 2.91 15.05 -10.38
N GLY A 158 1.76 14.93 -11.06
CA GLY A 158 1.64 14.93 -12.51
C GLY A 158 1.89 16.28 -13.17
N PHE A 159 1.87 17.38 -12.42
CA PHE A 159 2.22 18.72 -12.93
C PHE A 159 3.60 19.14 -12.41
N VAL A 160 4.43 19.68 -13.31
CA VAL A 160 5.78 20.14 -12.97
C VAL A 160 6.05 21.54 -13.49
N LEU A 161 6.84 22.31 -12.75
CA LEU A 161 7.57 23.46 -13.30
C LEU A 161 8.92 22.96 -13.80
N ARG A 162 9.46 23.54 -14.87
CA ARG A 162 10.82 23.23 -15.30
C ARG A 162 11.72 24.43 -15.17
N VAL A 163 12.93 24.20 -14.65
CA VAL A 163 13.95 25.24 -14.54
C VAL A 163 15.03 24.95 -15.57
N LYS A 164 15.14 25.84 -16.56
CA LYS A 164 16.14 25.73 -17.62
C LYS A 164 17.26 26.72 -17.36
N LYS A 165 18.49 26.22 -17.28
CA LYS A 165 19.68 27.08 -17.23
C LYS A 165 20.03 27.54 -18.64
N LYS A 166 20.60 28.73 -18.76
CA LYS A 166 20.96 29.34 -20.05
C LYS A 166 21.81 28.44 -20.97
N ASP A 167 22.67 27.60 -20.39
CA ASP A 167 23.56 26.67 -21.12
C ASP A 167 23.01 25.24 -21.25
N ASP A 168 21.82 24.95 -20.73
CA ASP A 168 21.23 23.61 -20.77
C ASP A 168 20.37 23.43 -22.03
N SER A 169 20.79 22.53 -22.93
CA SER A 169 20.01 22.17 -24.11
C SER A 169 18.86 21.19 -23.80
N GLY A 170 18.81 20.65 -22.59
CA GLY A 170 17.78 19.73 -22.14
C GLY A 170 16.43 20.38 -21.81
N PRO A 171 15.43 19.57 -21.40
CA PRO A 171 14.11 20.05 -21.01
C PRO A 171 14.11 20.90 -19.73
N GLY A 172 15.23 20.98 -19.00
CA GLY A 172 15.34 21.65 -17.71
C GLY A 172 14.91 20.77 -16.54
N ARG A 173 15.36 21.09 -15.32
CA ARG A 173 15.11 20.27 -14.13
C ARG A 173 13.64 20.34 -13.72
N PRO A 174 12.93 19.20 -13.55
CA PRO A 174 11.55 19.22 -13.11
C PRO A 174 11.45 19.53 -11.61
N TYR A 175 10.45 20.34 -11.27
CA TYR A 175 10.01 20.64 -9.92
C TYR A 175 8.55 20.17 -9.82
N HIS A 176 8.32 19.06 -9.12
CA HIS A 176 6.97 18.51 -8.95
C HIS A 176 6.13 19.40 -8.06
N LEU A 177 4.94 19.74 -8.55
CA LEU A 177 3.94 20.55 -7.85
C LEU A 177 3.02 19.64 -7.03
N THR A 178 2.73 20.05 -5.81
CA THR A 178 1.62 19.49 -5.03
C THR A 178 0.31 20.18 -5.42
N GLY A 179 -0.83 19.58 -5.03
CA GLY A 179 -2.15 20.20 -5.23
C GLY A 179 -2.25 21.65 -4.75
N PRO A 180 -1.86 21.96 -3.49
CA PRO A 180 -1.86 23.33 -2.98
C PRO A 180 -0.96 24.28 -3.76
N ASP A 181 0.18 23.80 -4.29
CA ASP A 181 1.08 24.64 -5.09
C ASP A 181 0.39 25.09 -6.38
N LEU A 182 -0.39 24.22 -7.02
CA LEU A 182 -1.13 24.56 -8.23
C LEU A 182 -2.24 25.58 -7.96
N VAL A 183 -3.00 25.38 -6.87
CA VAL A 183 -4.03 26.33 -6.41
C VAL A 183 -3.41 27.70 -6.14
N TYR A 184 -2.28 27.74 -5.43
CA TYR A 184 -1.53 28.96 -5.15
C TYR A 184 -1.04 29.65 -6.43
N LEU A 185 -0.41 28.89 -7.34
CA LEU A 185 0.14 29.44 -8.58
C LEU A 185 -0.94 30.10 -9.45
N ARG A 186 -2.12 29.47 -9.58
CA ARG A 186 -3.23 30.05 -10.33
C ARG A 186 -3.88 31.22 -9.59
N GLY A 187 -4.07 31.11 -8.27
CA GLY A 187 -4.69 32.16 -7.45
C GLY A 187 -3.85 33.43 -7.29
N ALA A 188 -2.52 33.29 -7.30
CA ALA A 188 -1.58 34.42 -7.23
C ALA A 188 -1.27 35.04 -8.61
N GLY A 189 -1.85 34.52 -9.70
CA GLY A 189 -1.60 35.02 -11.06
C GLY A 189 -0.22 34.67 -11.62
N HIS A 190 0.45 33.65 -11.06
CA HIS A 190 1.69 33.12 -11.66
C HIS A 190 1.40 32.19 -12.85
N LEU A 191 0.17 31.69 -12.95
CA LEU A 191 -0.35 30.98 -14.12
C LEU A 191 -1.52 31.75 -14.70
N ASP A 192 -1.46 32.06 -15.99
CA ASP A 192 -2.53 32.75 -16.71
C ASP A 192 -3.79 31.89 -16.83
N ARG A 193 -3.60 30.57 -17.00
CA ARG A 193 -4.67 29.57 -17.11
C ARG A 193 -4.25 28.26 -16.45
N LEU A 194 -5.24 27.48 -16.03
CA LEU A 194 -5.02 26.12 -15.58
C LEU A 194 -4.45 25.23 -16.70
N PRO A 195 -3.63 24.21 -16.34
CA PRO A 195 -3.14 23.24 -17.32
C PRO A 195 -4.31 22.54 -18.04
N HIS A 196 -4.34 22.66 -19.36
CA HIS A 196 -5.29 21.94 -20.20
C HIS A 196 -4.70 20.59 -20.59
N ILE A 197 -5.29 19.52 -20.03
CA ILE A 197 -5.07 18.13 -20.44
C ILE A 197 -6.45 17.50 -20.59
N THR A 198 -6.71 16.80 -21.69
CA THR A 198 -8.03 16.18 -21.87
C THR A 198 -8.14 14.87 -21.06
N LEU A 199 -9.37 14.41 -20.80
CA LEU A 199 -9.59 13.09 -20.20
C LEU A 199 -9.00 11.96 -21.07
N GLU A 200 -9.02 12.12 -22.38
CA GLU A 200 -8.47 11.17 -23.34
C GLU A 200 -6.94 11.14 -23.26
N GLU A 201 -6.27 12.30 -23.27
CA GLU A 201 -4.82 12.41 -23.07
C GLU A 201 -4.37 11.83 -21.72
N LEU A 202 -5.18 12.02 -20.68
CA LEU A 202 -4.92 11.44 -19.36
C LEU A 202 -5.15 9.92 -19.34
N GLY A 203 -6.16 9.44 -20.08
CA GLY A 203 -6.43 8.03 -20.31
C GLY A 203 -5.27 7.34 -21.02
N ASP A 204 -4.73 7.94 -22.09
CA ASP A 204 -3.59 7.42 -22.84
C ASP A 204 -2.30 7.36 -22.02
N LYS A 205 -2.15 8.25 -21.03
CA LYS A 205 -1.04 8.20 -20.06
C LYS A 205 -1.19 7.04 -19.07
N SER A 206 -2.42 6.56 -18.84
CA SER A 206 -2.71 5.47 -17.91
C SER A 206 -2.39 4.12 -18.54
N LYS A 207 -1.36 3.44 -18.04
CA LYS A 207 -0.94 2.11 -18.51
C LYS A 207 -1.67 1.00 -17.77
N SER A 208 -3.00 1.08 -17.71
CA SER A 208 -3.79 -0.04 -17.22
C SER A 208 -3.95 -1.07 -18.33
N ASP A 209 -3.36 -2.26 -18.15
CA ASP A 209 -3.65 -3.41 -19.01
C ASP A 209 -5.01 -4.01 -18.59
N PRO A 210 -6.07 -3.89 -19.42
CA PRO A 210 -7.40 -4.36 -19.08
C PRO A 210 -7.49 -5.88 -19.02
N VAL A 211 -6.68 -6.60 -19.81
CA VAL A 211 -6.66 -8.07 -19.84
C VAL A 211 -6.07 -8.59 -18.54
N LEU A 212 -4.89 -8.09 -18.15
CA LEU A 212 -4.25 -8.47 -16.88
C LEU A 212 -5.14 -8.14 -15.67
N LYS A 213 -5.87 -7.01 -15.71
CA LYS A 213 -6.85 -6.65 -14.68
C LYS A 213 -8.03 -7.64 -14.63
N ALA A 214 -8.61 -7.99 -15.77
CA ALA A 214 -9.73 -8.92 -15.84
C ALA A 214 -9.32 -10.32 -15.33
N LEU A 215 -8.14 -10.80 -15.72
CA LEU A 215 -7.58 -12.06 -15.24
C LEU A 215 -7.39 -12.06 -13.71
N ALA A 216 -6.79 -11.00 -13.18
CA ALA A 216 -6.59 -10.87 -11.74
C ALA A 216 -7.91 -10.78 -10.96
N LEU A 217 -8.90 -10.03 -11.45
CA LEU A 217 -10.22 -9.94 -10.81
C LEU A 217 -10.96 -11.26 -10.87
N GLY A 218 -10.91 -11.96 -12.01
CA GLY A 218 -11.48 -13.29 -12.16
C GLY A 218 -10.90 -14.27 -11.14
N GLN A 219 -9.58 -14.25 -10.95
CA GLN A 219 -8.93 -15.06 -9.93
C GLN A 219 -9.41 -14.72 -8.52
N ILE A 220 -9.44 -13.43 -8.15
CA ILE A 220 -9.88 -12.99 -6.82
C ILE A 220 -11.30 -13.45 -6.55
N VAL A 221 -12.22 -13.26 -7.51
CA VAL A 221 -13.62 -13.68 -7.39
C VAL A 221 -13.71 -15.20 -7.23
N TRP A 222 -12.97 -15.96 -8.03
CA TRP A 222 -12.96 -17.41 -7.94
C TRP A 222 -12.43 -17.90 -6.58
N SER A 223 -11.31 -17.37 -6.08
CA SER A 223 -10.76 -17.76 -4.79
C SER A 223 -11.69 -17.39 -3.63
N VAL A 224 -12.32 -16.22 -3.68
CA VAL A 224 -13.32 -15.82 -2.68
C VAL A 224 -14.54 -16.74 -2.74
N ALA A 225 -15.03 -17.09 -3.93
CA ALA A 225 -16.15 -18.02 -4.10
C ALA A 225 -15.82 -19.40 -3.52
N GLN A 226 -14.62 -19.93 -3.77
CA GLN A 226 -14.13 -21.18 -3.16
C GLN A 226 -14.19 -21.09 -1.63
N ILE A 227 -13.63 -20.04 -1.04
CA ILE A 227 -13.58 -19.86 0.42
C ILE A 227 -14.99 -19.79 1.02
N VAL A 228 -15.90 -19.04 0.38
CA VAL A 228 -17.29 -18.90 0.83
C VAL A 228 -18.03 -20.24 0.75
N VAL A 229 -17.92 -20.97 -0.36
CA VAL A 229 -18.56 -22.29 -0.51
C VAL A 229 -18.03 -23.27 0.52
N ARG A 230 -16.71 -23.27 0.80
CA ARG A 230 -16.13 -24.08 1.88
C ARG A 230 -16.71 -23.73 3.24
N ALA A 231 -16.83 -22.43 3.55
CA ALA A 231 -17.43 -21.97 4.80
C ALA A 231 -18.89 -22.45 4.96
N LEU A 232 -19.68 -22.37 3.88
CA LEU A 232 -21.09 -22.80 3.86
C LEU A 232 -21.25 -24.31 4.04
N HIS A 233 -20.32 -25.11 3.51
CA HIS A 233 -20.31 -26.57 3.68
C HIS A 233 -19.61 -27.03 4.98
N HIS A 234 -19.25 -26.10 5.87
CA HIS A 234 -18.49 -26.40 7.09
C HIS A 234 -17.17 -27.15 6.83
N LEU A 235 -16.57 -26.94 5.66
CA LEU A 235 -15.26 -27.48 5.32
C LEU A 235 -14.15 -26.61 5.91
N SER A 236 -13.03 -27.24 6.22
CA SER A 236 -11.88 -26.55 6.80
C SER A 236 -11.29 -25.53 5.82
N ILE A 237 -11.04 -24.31 6.26
CA ILE A 237 -10.39 -23.24 5.47
C ILE A 237 -8.96 -23.10 5.98
N SER A 238 -7.98 -23.03 5.08
CA SER A 238 -6.60 -22.78 5.50
C SER A 238 -6.39 -21.34 5.96
N LEU A 239 -5.41 -21.08 6.83
CA LEU A 239 -5.04 -19.71 7.22
C LEU A 239 -4.56 -18.89 6.02
N LEU A 240 -3.98 -19.55 5.02
CA LEU A 240 -3.55 -18.93 3.77
C LEU A 240 -4.74 -18.45 2.94
N GLU A 241 -5.78 -19.27 2.82
CA GLU A 241 -7.04 -18.85 2.19
C GLU A 241 -7.75 -17.74 2.98
N LEU A 242 -7.73 -17.80 4.31
CA LEU A 242 -8.26 -16.71 5.14
C LEU A 242 -7.51 -15.39 4.88
N SER A 243 -6.19 -15.46 4.70
CA SER A 243 -5.37 -14.30 4.32
C SER A 243 -5.71 -13.79 2.92
N VAL A 244 -5.96 -14.68 1.95
CA VAL A 244 -6.46 -14.32 0.61
C VAL A 244 -7.76 -13.53 0.71
N PHE A 245 -8.71 -14.00 1.53
CA PHE A 245 -9.97 -13.30 1.75
C PHE A 245 -9.76 -11.89 2.34
N ALA A 246 -8.85 -11.74 3.31
CA ALA A 246 -8.50 -10.45 3.87
C ALA A 246 -7.87 -9.49 2.85
N PHE A 247 -6.92 -9.97 2.04
CA PHE A 247 -6.31 -9.16 0.98
C PHE A 247 -7.31 -8.81 -0.13
N ALA A 248 -8.22 -9.72 -0.47
CA ALA A 248 -9.29 -9.45 -1.43
C ALA A 248 -10.23 -8.35 -0.93
N ALA A 249 -10.65 -8.40 0.34
CA ALA A 249 -11.49 -7.37 0.94
C ALA A 249 -10.81 -5.98 0.89
N CYS A 250 -9.54 -5.90 1.29
CA CYS A 250 -8.77 -4.66 1.18
C CYS A 250 -8.61 -4.19 -0.27
N ALA A 251 -8.37 -5.11 -1.20
CA ALA A 251 -8.22 -4.79 -2.61
C ALA A 251 -9.50 -4.19 -3.20
N VAL A 252 -10.67 -4.72 -2.87
CA VAL A 252 -11.97 -4.18 -3.29
C VAL A 252 -12.14 -2.74 -2.81
N VAL A 253 -11.84 -2.45 -1.54
CA VAL A 253 -11.91 -1.09 -0.99
C VAL A 253 -11.00 -0.14 -1.77
N VAL A 254 -9.74 -0.55 -2.00
CA VAL A 254 -8.78 0.28 -2.76
C VAL A 254 -9.23 0.49 -4.20
N TYR A 255 -9.81 -0.52 -4.85
CA TYR A 255 -10.33 -0.40 -6.21
C TYR A 255 -11.46 0.61 -6.32
N VAL A 256 -12.40 0.60 -5.36
CA VAL A 256 -13.49 1.58 -5.31
C VAL A 256 -12.93 2.99 -5.12
N LEU A 257 -11.95 3.17 -4.22
CA LEU A 257 -11.34 4.47 -3.96
C LEU A 257 -10.54 5.01 -5.15
N TYR A 258 -9.88 4.12 -5.90
CA TYR A 258 -9.07 4.47 -7.08
C TYR A 258 -9.82 4.40 -8.41
N TRP A 259 -11.15 4.32 -8.41
CA TRP A 259 -11.94 4.19 -9.64
C TRP A 259 -11.57 5.23 -10.72
N ASN A 260 -11.32 6.47 -10.31
CA ASN A 260 -10.96 7.58 -11.21
C ASN A 260 -9.46 7.93 -11.23
N LYS A 261 -8.60 7.14 -10.55
CA LYS A 261 -7.16 7.43 -10.47
C LYS A 261 -6.43 6.82 -11.67
N PRO A 262 -5.67 7.61 -12.46
CA PRO A 262 -4.84 7.08 -13.54
C PRO A 262 -3.80 6.07 -13.02
N LYS A 263 -3.56 4.98 -13.76
CA LYS A 263 -2.65 3.90 -13.36
C LYS A 263 -1.31 4.00 -14.09
N GLN A 264 -0.20 3.91 -13.36
CA GLN A 264 1.16 3.85 -13.94
C GLN A 264 1.51 4.99 -14.91
N VAL A 265 1.14 6.23 -14.56
CA VAL A 265 1.51 7.40 -15.35
C VAL A 265 3.02 7.65 -15.24
N ASN A 266 3.71 7.63 -16.38
CA ASN A 266 5.17 7.68 -16.42
C ASN A 266 5.76 9.08 -16.60
N THR A 267 4.95 10.01 -17.11
CA THR A 267 5.41 11.35 -17.50
C THR A 267 4.56 12.43 -16.85
N ALA A 268 5.21 13.41 -16.25
CA ALA A 268 4.57 14.63 -15.80
C ALA A 268 4.35 15.61 -16.98
N THR A 269 3.39 16.51 -16.81
CA THR A 269 3.03 17.59 -17.72
C THR A 269 3.67 18.88 -17.23
N THR A 270 4.46 19.52 -18.09
CA THR A 270 5.11 20.79 -17.78
C THR A 270 4.09 21.92 -17.87
N VAL A 271 3.91 22.66 -16.78
CA VAL A 271 2.96 23.79 -16.72
C VAL A 271 3.63 25.11 -17.09
N HIS A 272 4.86 25.33 -16.63
CA HIS A 272 5.61 26.54 -16.91
C HIS A 272 7.12 26.29 -16.84
N VAL A 273 7.89 27.10 -17.58
CA VAL A 273 9.36 27.01 -17.64
C VAL A 273 9.97 28.31 -17.13
N TYR A 274 10.66 28.25 -16.00
CA TYR A 274 11.46 29.34 -15.47
C TYR A 274 12.88 29.31 -16.07
N GLN A 275 13.41 30.50 -16.35
CA GLN A 275 14.82 30.68 -16.70
C GLN A 275 15.65 30.80 -15.42
N ASP A 276 16.75 30.06 -15.37
CA ASP A 276 17.74 29.99 -14.30
C ASP A 276 17.22 29.46 -12.95
N GLU A 277 16.27 30.13 -12.30
CA GLU A 277 15.71 29.77 -10.99
C GLU A 277 14.23 30.14 -10.82
N ILE A 278 13.52 29.39 -9.97
CA ILE A 278 12.15 29.75 -9.55
C ILE A 278 12.26 30.90 -8.53
N PRO A 279 11.51 32.01 -8.69
CA PRO A 279 11.59 33.12 -7.75
C PRO A 279 11.35 32.68 -6.30
N ALA A 280 12.20 33.12 -5.37
CA ALA A 280 12.11 32.75 -3.95
C ALA A 280 10.76 33.14 -3.32
N ALA A 281 10.15 34.22 -3.82
CA ALA A 281 8.81 34.66 -3.44
C ALA A 281 7.72 33.63 -3.80
N VAL A 282 7.91 32.82 -4.84
CA VAL A 282 7.00 31.72 -5.19
C VAL A 282 7.36 30.48 -4.36
N LEU A 283 8.65 30.15 -4.32
CA LEU A 283 9.15 28.91 -3.70
C LEU A 283 8.87 28.82 -2.19
N HIS A 284 8.88 29.94 -1.46
CA HIS A 284 8.63 29.92 -0.01
C HIS A 284 7.19 29.52 0.35
N ARG A 285 6.24 29.73 -0.57
CA ARG A 285 4.81 29.38 -0.39
C ARG A 285 4.52 27.92 -0.68
N PHE A 286 5.42 27.22 -1.38
CA PHE A 286 5.23 25.83 -1.71
C PHE A 286 5.28 24.90 -0.49
N GLN A 287 4.34 23.98 -0.46
CA GLN A 287 4.15 23.05 0.65
C GLN A 287 4.99 21.79 0.42
N PRO A 288 5.74 21.30 1.42
CA PRO A 288 6.44 20.03 1.29
C PRO A 288 5.45 18.86 1.34
N ALA A 289 5.68 17.83 0.52
CA ALA A 289 5.03 16.54 0.73
C ALA A 289 5.65 15.85 1.95
N SER A 290 4.81 15.30 2.82
CA SER A 290 5.23 14.56 4.01
C SER A 290 4.99 13.06 3.82
N SER A 291 5.85 12.21 4.37
CA SER A 291 5.64 10.76 4.32
C SER A 291 4.73 10.32 5.47
N ILE A 292 3.71 9.51 5.15
CA ILE A 292 2.80 8.96 6.16
C ILE A 292 3.53 8.17 7.25
N VAL A 293 4.54 7.39 6.83
CA VAL A 293 5.30 6.54 7.73
C VAL A 293 6.06 7.40 8.74
N TRP A 294 6.71 8.46 8.25
CA TRP A 294 7.45 9.38 9.11
C TRP A 294 6.53 10.19 10.03
N ARG A 295 5.41 10.75 9.53
CA ARG A 295 4.49 11.53 10.39
C ARG A 295 3.82 10.66 11.44
N THR A 296 3.26 9.53 11.02
CA THR A 296 2.40 8.70 11.89
C THR A 296 3.23 7.94 12.90
N PHE A 297 4.40 7.43 12.51
CA PHE A 297 5.19 6.50 13.33
C PHE A 297 6.49 7.08 13.88
N ILE A 298 6.98 8.21 13.33
CA ILE A 298 8.29 8.80 13.69
C ILE A 298 8.15 10.28 14.16
N GLY A 299 6.92 10.76 14.35
CA GLY A 299 6.62 12.02 15.04
C GLY A 299 7.05 13.30 14.32
N SER A 300 6.63 14.45 14.86
CA SER A 300 6.80 15.78 14.27
C SER A 300 8.26 16.29 14.25
N SER A 301 9.17 15.70 15.02
CA SER A 301 10.61 16.04 15.01
C SER A 301 11.27 15.80 13.65
N ALA A 302 10.67 14.96 12.79
CA ALA A 302 11.06 14.72 11.41
C ALA A 302 10.64 15.85 10.44
N HIS A 303 9.77 16.78 10.84
CA HIS A 303 9.31 17.92 10.03
C HIS A 303 10.48 18.79 9.53
N ARG A 304 11.56 18.91 10.31
CA ARG A 304 12.80 19.61 9.88
C ARG A 304 13.48 18.98 8.66
N ARG A 305 13.22 17.70 8.37
CA ARG A 305 13.75 16.98 7.20
C ARG A 305 12.75 16.99 6.02
N ALA A 306 11.48 17.35 6.24
CA ALA A 306 10.45 17.46 5.20
C ALA A 306 10.72 18.58 4.18
N THR A 307 11.43 19.64 4.59
CA THR A 307 11.95 20.69 3.70
C THR A 307 12.84 20.16 2.57
N LYS A 308 13.42 18.96 2.74
CA LYS A 308 14.31 18.30 1.77
C LYS A 308 13.57 17.71 0.56
N PHE A 309 12.23 17.62 0.59
CA PHE A 309 11.42 17.03 -0.49
C PHE A 309 10.78 18.05 -1.44
N ARG A 310 11.06 19.35 -1.28
CA ARG A 310 10.54 20.40 -2.19
C ARG A 310 10.98 20.15 -3.63
N GLY A 311 10.02 20.02 -4.55
CA GLY A 311 10.24 19.81 -5.99
C GLY A 311 10.66 18.40 -6.39
N GLN A 312 10.85 17.48 -5.44
CA GLN A 312 11.16 16.07 -5.73
C GLN A 312 9.90 15.31 -6.14
N PRO A 313 10.01 14.19 -6.87
CA PRO A 313 8.89 13.32 -7.17
C PRO A 313 8.13 12.93 -5.90
N ILE A 314 6.81 13.07 -5.94
CA ILE A 314 5.96 12.77 -4.78
C ILE A 314 5.87 11.25 -4.61
N GLY A 315 6.39 10.73 -3.51
CA GLY A 315 6.33 9.30 -3.19
C GLY A 315 4.88 8.81 -3.04
N THR A 316 4.60 7.56 -3.40
CA THR A 316 3.26 6.96 -3.28
C THR A 316 2.74 6.92 -1.83
N LEU A 317 3.64 6.80 -0.84
CA LEU A 317 3.31 6.83 0.59
C LEU A 317 3.48 8.25 1.19
N SER A 318 3.35 9.27 0.35
CA SER A 318 3.44 10.67 0.75
C SER A 318 2.11 11.37 0.55
N TYR A 319 1.84 12.36 1.39
CA TYR A 319 0.61 13.14 1.38
C TYR A 319 0.91 14.58 1.85
N SER A 320 0.08 15.53 1.44
CA SER A 320 0.11 16.93 1.86
C SER A 320 -0.67 17.12 3.17
N GLU A 321 -0.01 17.74 4.16
CA GLU A 321 -0.60 18.05 5.47
C GLU A 321 -1.75 19.07 5.38
N HIS A 322 -1.86 19.81 4.27
CA HIS A 322 -2.87 20.85 4.10
C HIS A 322 -4.32 20.31 4.13
N TYR A 323 -4.52 19.09 3.62
CA TYR A 323 -5.86 18.51 3.44
C TYR A 323 -6.22 17.45 4.49
N GLU A 324 -5.33 17.11 5.42
CA GLU A 324 -5.50 15.94 6.28
C GLU A 324 -5.12 16.17 7.74
N SER A 325 -6.11 15.98 8.61
CA SER A 325 -5.92 15.99 10.07
C SER A 325 -5.41 14.64 10.59
N ARG A 326 -4.65 14.68 11.69
CA ARG A 326 -4.10 13.47 12.32
C ARG A 326 -5.19 12.51 12.82
N SER A 327 -6.28 13.02 13.39
CA SER A 327 -7.40 12.21 13.88
C SER A 327 -8.13 11.48 12.75
N THR A 328 -8.33 12.12 11.60
CA THR A 328 -8.91 11.48 10.41
C THR A 328 -8.01 10.34 9.92
N THR A 329 -6.69 10.57 9.90
CA THR A 329 -5.70 9.54 9.56
C THR A 329 -5.80 8.33 10.50
N LEU A 330 -5.84 8.54 11.82
CA LEU A 330 -5.90 7.46 12.80
C LEU A 330 -7.23 6.70 12.74
N MET A 331 -8.35 7.39 12.53
CA MET A 331 -9.66 6.75 12.35
C MET A 331 -9.69 5.84 11.12
N LEU A 332 -9.12 6.28 9.98
CA LEU A 332 -9.07 5.46 8.77
C LEU A 332 -8.13 4.26 8.92
N LEU A 333 -6.99 4.45 9.60
CA LEU A 333 -6.08 3.34 9.92
C LEU A 333 -6.77 2.32 10.84
N LEU A 334 -7.54 2.77 11.83
CA LEU A 334 -8.37 1.90 12.67
C LEU A 334 -9.39 1.10 11.85
N LEU A 335 -10.12 1.74 10.93
CA LEU A 335 -11.07 1.03 10.07
C LEU A 335 -10.36 -0.03 9.20
N GLY A 336 -9.18 0.30 8.66
CA GLY A 336 -8.37 -0.63 7.89
C GLY A 336 -7.87 -1.81 8.72
N THR A 337 -7.41 -1.59 9.96
CA THR A 337 -6.99 -2.69 10.85
C THR A 337 -8.14 -3.53 11.36
N VAL A 338 -9.31 -2.95 11.60
CA VAL A 338 -10.52 -3.70 11.95
C VAL A 338 -10.94 -4.60 10.79
N LEU A 339 -10.92 -4.08 9.56
CA LEU A 339 -11.22 -4.87 8.37
C LEU A 339 -10.23 -6.03 8.19
N PHE A 340 -8.94 -5.73 8.16
CA PHE A 340 -7.92 -6.73 7.86
C PHE A 340 -7.69 -7.69 9.04
N GLY A 341 -7.48 -7.15 10.24
CA GLY A 341 -7.23 -7.91 11.46
C GLY A 341 -8.45 -8.71 11.92
N GLY A 342 -9.66 -8.15 11.80
CA GLY A 342 -10.90 -8.82 12.17
C GLY A 342 -11.15 -10.12 11.39
N ILE A 343 -10.77 -10.15 10.11
CA ILE A 343 -10.82 -11.37 9.29
C ILE A 343 -9.84 -12.44 9.84
N HIS A 344 -8.66 -12.05 10.30
CA HIS A 344 -7.71 -12.99 10.90
C HIS A 344 -8.19 -13.51 12.26
N VAL A 345 -8.88 -12.67 13.04
CA VAL A 345 -9.54 -13.08 14.28
C VAL A 345 -10.61 -14.15 14.00
N ALA A 346 -11.28 -14.13 12.84
CA ALA A 346 -12.24 -15.19 12.48
C ALA A 346 -11.61 -16.60 12.41
N GLY A 347 -10.29 -16.69 12.19
CA GLY A 347 -9.51 -17.92 12.29
C GLY A 347 -9.25 -18.43 13.71
N TRP A 348 -9.98 -17.94 14.72
CA TRP A 348 -9.73 -18.19 16.15
C TRP A 348 -9.62 -19.67 16.55
N ASN A 349 -10.40 -20.52 15.90
CA ASN A 349 -10.55 -21.95 16.21
C ASN A 349 -9.91 -22.87 15.18
N PHE A 350 -9.05 -22.35 14.30
CA PHE A 350 -8.40 -23.18 13.29
C PHE A 350 -7.37 -24.14 13.93
N SER A 351 -6.99 -25.16 13.18
CA SER A 351 -5.99 -26.15 13.61
C SER A 351 -4.59 -25.57 13.52
N PHE A 352 -3.83 -25.68 14.61
CA PHE A 352 -2.43 -25.28 14.70
C PHE A 352 -1.59 -26.47 15.16
N PRO A 353 -0.31 -26.56 14.73
CA PRO A 353 0.59 -27.65 15.11
C PRO A 353 0.76 -27.75 16.64
N THR A 354 0.84 -26.60 17.31
CA THR A 354 1.01 -26.53 18.77
C THR A 354 0.03 -25.55 19.42
N PRO A 355 -0.29 -25.72 20.74
CA PRO A 355 -1.07 -24.75 21.49
C PRO A 355 -0.43 -23.35 21.56
N GLN A 356 0.91 -23.28 21.57
CA GLN A 356 1.66 -22.03 21.64
C GLN A 356 1.47 -21.20 20.37
N GLU A 357 1.56 -21.82 19.20
CA GLU A 357 1.32 -21.16 17.90
C GLU A 357 -0.12 -20.64 17.81
N ARG A 358 -1.10 -21.40 18.32
CA ARG A 358 -2.50 -20.95 18.40
C ARG A 358 -2.66 -19.71 19.27
N ILE A 359 -2.05 -19.69 20.45
CA ILE A 359 -2.10 -18.52 21.34
C ILE A 359 -1.41 -17.33 20.67
N LEU A 360 -0.27 -17.56 20.04
CA LEU A 360 0.49 -16.53 19.35
C LEU A 360 -0.32 -15.91 18.20
N TRP A 361 -1.00 -16.72 17.39
CA TRP A 361 -1.95 -16.26 16.37
C TRP A 361 -3.08 -15.41 16.94
N ARG A 362 -3.72 -15.87 18.02
CA ARG A 362 -4.83 -15.16 18.69
C ARG A 362 -4.39 -13.80 19.22
N CYS A 363 -3.24 -13.74 19.90
CA CYS A 363 -2.67 -12.50 20.38
C CYS A 363 -2.31 -11.56 19.23
N ALA A 364 -1.67 -12.06 18.17
CA ALA A 364 -1.26 -11.24 17.03
C ALA A 364 -2.46 -10.70 16.23
N SER A 365 -3.48 -11.52 15.99
CA SER A 365 -4.70 -11.11 15.28
C SER A 365 -5.52 -10.08 16.07
N VAL A 366 -5.69 -10.27 17.38
CA VAL A 366 -6.36 -9.26 18.24
C VAL A 366 -5.54 -7.97 18.32
N TYR A 367 -4.22 -8.07 18.52
CA TYR A 367 -3.35 -6.90 18.58
C TYR A 367 -3.39 -6.09 17.29
N THR A 368 -3.24 -6.74 16.14
CA THR A 368 -3.27 -6.07 14.83
C THR A 368 -4.63 -5.43 14.55
N THR A 369 -5.73 -5.99 15.05
CA THR A 369 -7.07 -5.41 14.96
C THR A 369 -7.21 -4.14 15.82
N ALA A 370 -6.63 -4.13 17.02
CA ALA A 370 -6.89 -3.11 18.05
C ALA A 370 -5.80 -2.03 18.19
N VAL A 371 -4.63 -2.17 17.56
CA VAL A 371 -3.48 -1.27 17.80
C VAL A 371 -3.79 0.22 17.60
N PHE A 372 -4.52 0.58 16.53
CA PHE A 372 -4.86 1.99 16.28
C PHE A 372 -5.95 2.52 17.20
N LEU A 373 -6.75 1.66 17.83
CA LEU A 373 -7.67 2.08 18.89
C LEU A 373 -6.86 2.55 20.10
N LEU A 374 -5.79 1.83 20.46
CA LEU A 374 -4.90 2.23 21.55
C LEU A 374 -4.21 3.57 21.27
N VAL A 375 -3.74 3.76 20.03
CA VAL A 375 -3.11 5.03 19.60
C VAL A 375 -4.11 6.19 19.63
N LEU A 376 -5.35 5.97 19.18
CA LEU A 376 -6.40 6.98 19.20
C LEU A 376 -6.81 7.35 20.63
N LEU A 377 -6.92 6.37 21.53
CA LEU A 377 -7.19 6.63 22.94
C LEU A 377 -6.04 7.41 23.59
N ALA A 378 -4.79 7.09 23.26
CA ALA A 378 -3.63 7.84 23.74
C ALA A 378 -3.65 9.30 23.27
N GLU A 379 -3.99 9.56 22.00
CA GLU A 379 -4.12 10.92 21.45
C GLU A 379 -5.24 11.72 22.15
N ILE A 380 -6.39 11.10 22.42
CA ILE A 380 -7.49 11.74 23.17
C ILE A 380 -7.04 12.10 24.59
N VAL A 381 -6.32 11.19 25.26
CA VAL A 381 -5.78 11.44 26.59
C VAL A 381 -4.75 12.57 26.57
N GLU A 382 -3.84 12.60 25.59
CA GLU A 382 -2.88 13.70 25.42
C GLU A 382 -3.59 15.04 25.24
N HIS A 383 -4.63 15.08 24.41
CA HIS A 383 -5.43 16.29 24.17
C HIS A 383 -6.16 16.78 25.43
N TYR A 384 -6.73 15.87 26.21
CA TYR A 384 -7.40 16.23 27.46
C TYR A 384 -6.41 16.72 28.53
N VAL A 385 -5.26 16.06 28.66
CA VAL A 385 -4.19 16.46 29.58
C VAL A 385 -3.64 17.84 29.22
N LEU A 386 -3.48 18.12 27.92
CA LEU A 386 -3.12 19.42 27.38
C LEU A 386 -4.05 20.54 27.86
N GLU A 387 -5.37 20.31 27.76
CA GLU A 387 -6.39 21.27 28.19
C GLU A 387 -6.38 21.49 29.71
N CYS A 388 -6.09 20.46 30.50
CA CYS A 388 -6.14 20.53 31.97
C CYS A 388 -4.85 21.02 32.65
N LEU A 389 -3.66 20.64 32.17
CA LEU A 389 -2.39 20.77 32.93
C LEU A 389 -1.36 21.73 32.31
N GLY A 390 -1.63 22.29 31.13
CA GLY A 390 -0.78 23.30 30.50
C GLY A 390 0.53 22.78 29.87
N VAL A 391 1.24 23.67 29.16
CA VAL A 391 2.28 23.31 28.17
C VAL A 391 3.59 22.78 28.77
N GLN A 392 3.89 23.04 30.05
CA GLN A 392 5.17 22.63 30.66
C GLN A 392 5.24 21.13 31.02
N VAL A 393 4.13 20.50 31.37
CA VAL A 393 4.05 19.04 31.58
C VAL A 393 4.15 18.28 30.25
N LEU A 394 3.85 18.97 29.14
CA LEU A 394 3.70 18.41 27.82
C LEU A 394 5.01 17.94 27.18
N GLU A 395 6.15 18.60 27.43
CA GLU A 395 7.41 18.23 26.78
C GLU A 395 7.89 16.84 27.21
N GLY A 396 7.72 16.49 28.49
CA GLY A 396 7.99 15.14 29.01
C GLY A 396 7.00 14.10 28.49
N ILE A 397 5.71 14.46 28.42
CA ILE A 397 4.65 13.59 27.88
C ILE A 397 4.87 13.29 26.39
N ARG A 398 5.23 14.30 25.59
CA ARG A 398 5.53 14.13 24.15
C ARG A 398 6.72 13.21 23.88
N GLY A 399 7.75 13.29 24.71
CA GLY A 399 8.89 12.37 24.64
C GLY A 399 8.49 10.92 24.93
N PHE A 400 7.64 10.71 25.95
CA PHE A 400 7.08 9.41 26.29
C PHE A 400 6.14 8.87 25.20
N ASP A 401 5.24 9.70 24.67
CA ASP A 401 4.31 9.36 23.58
C ASP A 401 5.05 8.89 22.31
N TYR A 402 6.17 9.56 22.01
CA TYR A 402 7.01 9.17 20.88
C TYR A 402 7.63 7.77 21.06
N ILE A 403 8.15 7.49 22.26
CA ILE A 403 8.75 6.19 22.58
C ILE A 403 7.68 5.10 22.60
N SER A 404 6.52 5.36 23.22
CA SER A 404 5.41 4.41 23.30
C SER A 404 4.85 4.09 21.91
N THR A 405 4.63 5.09 21.07
CA THR A 405 4.19 4.91 19.67
C THR A 405 5.21 4.08 18.88
N SER A 406 6.51 4.37 19.03
CA SER A 406 7.57 3.60 18.36
C SER A 406 7.57 2.13 18.78
N ILE A 407 7.35 1.84 20.07
CA ILE A 407 7.25 0.48 20.59
C ILE A 407 6.01 -0.23 20.02
N LEU A 408 4.85 0.43 19.98
CA LEU A 408 3.63 -0.13 19.39
C LEU A 408 3.84 -0.49 17.91
N VAL A 409 4.55 0.34 17.15
CA VAL A 409 4.86 0.05 15.74
C VAL A 409 5.75 -1.18 15.59
N VAL A 410 6.77 -1.32 16.45
CA VAL A 410 7.63 -2.51 16.44
C VAL A 410 6.81 -3.76 16.77
N ILE A 411 5.96 -3.71 17.79
CA ILE A 411 5.08 -4.82 18.16
C ILE A 411 4.10 -5.14 17.01
N TYR A 412 3.58 -4.12 16.33
CA TYR A 412 2.73 -4.30 15.15
C TYR A 412 3.44 -5.05 14.03
N ILE A 413 4.65 -4.63 13.66
CA ILE A 413 5.44 -5.33 12.63
C ILE A 413 5.70 -6.78 13.05
N LEU A 414 6.05 -7.04 14.32
CA LEU A 414 6.25 -8.39 14.83
C LEU A 414 4.97 -9.23 14.77
N ALA A 415 3.83 -8.68 15.17
CA ALA A 415 2.53 -9.36 15.08
C ALA A 415 2.13 -9.68 13.63
N ARG A 416 2.42 -8.78 12.68
CA ARG A 416 2.21 -9.02 11.24
C ARG A 416 3.12 -10.13 10.70
N LEU A 417 4.38 -10.16 11.12
CA LEU A 417 5.32 -11.23 10.76
C LEU A 417 4.87 -12.58 11.33
N VAL A 418 4.39 -12.61 12.58
CA VAL A 418 3.79 -13.80 13.18
C VAL A 418 2.62 -14.31 12.34
N ILE A 419 1.65 -13.44 12.02
CA ILE A 419 0.51 -13.82 11.17
C ILE A 419 1.00 -14.40 9.84
N LEU A 420 1.96 -13.75 9.18
CA LEU A 420 2.50 -14.22 7.90
C LEU A 420 3.18 -15.58 8.04
N VAL A 421 4.02 -15.78 9.05
CA VAL A 421 4.73 -17.06 9.27
C VAL A 421 3.76 -18.19 9.60
N GLU A 422 2.81 -17.97 10.51
CA GLU A 422 1.81 -18.97 10.88
C GLU A 422 0.91 -19.36 9.69
N THR A 423 0.59 -18.40 8.83
CA THR A 423 -0.18 -18.63 7.61
C THR A 423 0.47 -19.68 6.70
N PHE A 424 1.79 -19.65 6.54
CA PHE A 424 2.52 -20.65 5.76
C PHE A 424 2.79 -21.93 6.55
N ARG A 425 3.10 -21.81 7.85
CA ARG A 425 3.46 -22.94 8.70
C ARG A 425 2.32 -23.94 8.86
N THR A 426 1.10 -23.43 9.06
CA THR A 426 -0.10 -24.26 9.24
C THR A 426 -0.54 -25.01 7.99
N LEU A 427 -0.03 -24.64 6.80
CA LEU A 427 -0.30 -25.36 5.55
C LEU A 427 0.15 -26.82 5.61
N GLY A 428 1.22 -27.13 6.36
CA GLY A 428 1.71 -28.50 6.57
C GLY A 428 0.88 -29.33 7.56
N TYR A 429 -0.10 -28.72 8.23
CA TYR A 429 -0.86 -29.32 9.34
C TYR A 429 -2.38 -29.14 9.15
N LEU A 430 -2.82 -29.05 7.89
CA LEU A 430 -4.24 -28.92 7.57
C LEU A 430 -5.00 -30.22 7.88
N PRO A 431 -6.25 -30.11 8.36
CA PRO A 431 -7.13 -31.27 8.53
C PRO A 431 -7.53 -31.88 7.17
N SER A 432 -7.96 -33.15 7.17
CA SER A 432 -8.37 -33.90 5.96
C SER A 432 -9.37 -33.14 5.10
N ASP A 433 -10.32 -32.46 5.72
CA ASP A 433 -11.42 -31.78 5.05
C ASP A 433 -10.93 -30.56 4.24
N ALA A 434 -9.71 -30.07 4.53
CA ALA A 434 -9.06 -29.03 3.74
C ALA A 434 -8.79 -29.47 2.29
N PHE A 435 -8.59 -30.78 2.08
CA PHE A 435 -8.23 -31.38 0.81
C PHE A 435 -9.43 -31.85 -0.02
N VAL A 436 -10.66 -31.66 0.46
CA VAL A 436 -11.89 -31.91 -0.31
C VAL A 436 -12.12 -30.76 -1.27
N SER A 437 -12.26 -31.02 -2.57
CA SER A 437 -12.57 -29.99 -3.56
C SER A 437 -14.05 -29.60 -3.54
N THR A 438 -14.36 -28.35 -3.92
CA THR A 438 -15.75 -27.88 -4.01
C THR A 438 -16.24 -27.90 -5.46
N SER A 439 -17.55 -27.75 -5.68
CA SER A 439 -18.13 -27.64 -7.03
C SER A 439 -17.58 -26.47 -7.85
N VAL A 440 -17.02 -25.44 -7.20
CA VAL A 440 -16.38 -24.28 -7.85
C VAL A 440 -15.07 -24.67 -8.54
N ALA A 441 -14.48 -25.84 -8.22
CA ALA A 441 -13.23 -26.31 -8.84
C ALA A 441 -13.39 -26.59 -10.34
N SER A 442 -14.62 -26.92 -10.78
CA SER A 442 -14.93 -27.17 -12.18
C SER A 442 -15.11 -25.90 -13.01
N ILE A 443 -15.11 -24.73 -12.38
CA ILE A 443 -15.15 -23.43 -13.07
C ILE A 443 -13.73 -23.08 -13.54
N PRO A 444 -13.55 -22.65 -14.81
CA PRO A 444 -12.26 -22.21 -15.32
C PRO A 444 -11.62 -21.14 -14.43
N HIS A 445 -10.38 -21.38 -14.00
CA HIS A 445 -9.60 -20.49 -13.16
C HIS A 445 -8.12 -20.59 -13.50
N PHE A 446 -7.32 -19.66 -12.98
CA PHE A 446 -5.88 -19.61 -13.21
C PHE A 446 -5.18 -20.12 -11.94
N SER A 447 -4.70 -21.37 -11.98
CA SER A 447 -3.96 -22.01 -10.87
C SER A 447 -2.45 -21.92 -11.05
#